data_AF-A0A0Q6LYJ2-F1
#
_entry.id   AF-A0A0Q6LYJ2-F1
#
_cell.length_a   1.000
_cell.length_b   1.000
_cell.length_c   1.000
_cell.angle_alpha   90.00
_cell.angle_beta   90.00
_cell.angle_gamma   90.00
#
_symmetry.space_group_name_H-M   'P 1'
#
loop_
_entity.id
_entity.type
_entity.pdbx_description
1 polymer ?
#
loop_
_entity_poly.entity_id
_entity_poly.type
_entity_poly.pdbx_seq_one_letter_code
_entity_poly.pdbx_strand_id
1 'polypeptide(L)'
;MTASELIKRRLGPVLKRHPDLGMIGRWIVMKPIRHVLRGIVMLSRDHDSFVVPQWAVTHFCEPVGNFPLNWGERLYRDSPGLWLWDDPDMPEYFISKLESVVLPIFRSIQTLDDLVAYVETKPLPYRHFEIDELRGACLHAARGDLETARAKLDDLRNGRSLWCIPGFAEAEVAAVVDGLGPALDKGDRLAIARQLANWEEARMAKLPKGFARIWEPTPFPVEQAL
;
A
#
# COMPACT_ATOMS: atom_id res chain seq x y z
N MET A 1 -6.51 27.11 -10.69
CA MET A 1 -5.38 26.38 -10.06
C MET A 1 -5.93 25.04 -9.61
N THR A 2 -5.33 23.93 -10.02
CA THR A 2 -5.77 22.59 -9.63
C THR A 2 -5.28 22.24 -8.23
N ALA A 3 -5.96 21.33 -7.51
CA ALA A 3 -5.47 20.81 -6.23
C ALA A 3 -3.99 20.34 -6.28
N SER A 4 -3.58 19.70 -7.38
CA SER A 4 -2.19 19.23 -7.56
C SER A 4 -1.17 20.37 -7.65
N GLU A 5 -1.53 21.48 -8.29
CA GLU A 5 -0.69 22.69 -8.36
C GLU A 5 -0.60 23.36 -6.99
N LEU A 6 -1.71 23.39 -6.24
CA LEU A 6 -1.77 23.97 -4.91
C LEU A 6 -0.94 23.17 -3.91
N ILE A 7 -1.06 21.84 -3.92
CA ILE A 7 -0.23 20.92 -3.15
C ILE A 7 1.25 21.16 -3.49
N LYS A 8 1.61 21.20 -4.77
CA LYS A 8 3.00 21.42 -5.20
C LYS A 8 3.56 22.74 -4.69
N ARG A 9 2.77 23.81 -4.79
CA ARG A 9 3.18 25.15 -4.37
C ARG A 9 3.33 25.25 -2.84
N ARG A 10 2.36 24.72 -2.09
CA ARG A 10 2.29 24.86 -0.63
C ARG A 10 3.18 23.86 0.11
N LEU A 11 3.23 22.62 -0.36
CA LEU A 11 3.94 21.52 0.31
C LEU A 11 5.27 21.17 -0.36
N GLY A 12 5.64 21.83 -1.47
CA GLY A 12 6.96 21.69 -2.09
C GLY A 12 8.16 21.81 -1.13
N PRO A 13 8.14 22.67 -0.08
CA PRO A 13 9.22 22.71 0.92
C PRO A 13 9.51 21.37 1.61
N VAL A 14 8.51 20.49 1.78
CA VAL A 14 8.70 19.17 2.40
C VAL A 14 9.70 18.31 1.62
N LEU A 15 9.68 18.39 0.29
CA LEU A 15 10.56 17.63 -0.59
C LEU A 15 12.01 18.12 -0.52
N LYS A 16 12.23 19.38 -0.13
CA LYS A 16 13.57 19.92 0.10
C LYS A 16 14.13 19.46 1.43
N ARG A 17 13.28 19.30 2.45
CA ARG A 17 13.66 18.81 3.79
C ARG A 17 13.87 17.29 3.82
N HIS A 18 13.14 16.54 2.99
CA HIS A 18 13.12 15.07 2.98
C HIS A 18 13.38 14.54 1.57
N PRO A 19 14.65 14.28 1.19
CA PRO A 19 15.02 13.84 -0.16
C PRO A 19 14.52 12.42 -0.49
N ASP A 20 14.19 11.64 0.53
CA ASP A 20 13.52 10.34 0.47
C ASP A 20 12.04 10.45 0.04
N LEU A 21 11.46 11.66 -0.02
CA LEU A 21 10.10 11.87 -0.51
C LEU A 21 10.04 12.25 -2.00
N GLY A 22 8.98 11.83 -2.64
CA GLY A 22 8.59 12.23 -3.99
C GLY A 22 7.14 12.71 -4.00
N MET A 23 6.80 13.56 -4.96
CA MET A 23 5.42 14.03 -5.13
C MET A 23 4.90 13.64 -6.52
N ILE A 24 3.78 12.93 -6.55
CA ILE A 24 3.17 12.38 -7.75
C ILE A 24 1.69 12.75 -7.77
N GLY A 25 1.35 13.82 -8.50
CA GLY A 25 -0.01 14.37 -8.49
C GLY A 25 -0.39 14.85 -7.08
N ARG A 26 -1.38 14.18 -6.47
CA ARG A 26 -1.87 14.47 -5.11
C ARG A 26 -1.16 13.68 -4.01
N TRP A 27 -0.15 12.90 -4.37
CA TRP A 27 0.56 12.02 -3.45
C TRP A 27 1.90 12.61 -3.02
N ILE A 28 2.23 12.45 -1.74
CA ILE A 28 3.61 12.46 -1.24
C ILE A 28 3.95 11.01 -0.89
N VAL A 29 4.98 10.46 -1.52
CA VAL A 29 5.34 9.04 -1.46
C VAL A 29 6.80 8.89 -1.05
N MET A 30 7.10 7.92 -0.20
CA MET A 30 8.47 7.58 0.15
C MET A 30 9.13 6.72 -0.92
N LYS A 31 10.33 7.12 -1.33
CA LYS A 31 11.16 6.48 -2.34
C LYS A 31 12.29 5.66 -1.68
N PRO A 32 12.79 4.61 -2.35
CA PRO A 32 12.17 3.98 -3.51
C PRO A 32 10.94 3.16 -3.11
N ILE A 33 10.03 2.94 -4.06
CA ILE A 33 8.98 1.93 -3.95
C ILE A 33 9.60 0.61 -4.37
N ARG A 34 9.55 -0.40 -3.50
CA ARG A 34 9.89 -1.79 -3.84
C ARG A 34 8.60 -2.62 -3.74
N HIS A 35 8.59 -3.63 -2.88
CA HIS A 35 7.37 -4.39 -2.57
C HIS A 35 6.37 -3.61 -1.70
N VAL A 36 6.87 -2.64 -0.93
CA VAL A 36 6.06 -1.81 -0.02
C VAL A 36 5.99 -0.38 -0.54
N LEU A 37 4.77 0.15 -0.56
CA LEU A 37 4.50 1.56 -0.74
C LEU A 37 4.16 2.21 0.59
N ARG A 38 4.73 3.41 0.82
CA ARG A 38 4.34 4.31 1.91
C ARG A 38 4.03 5.67 1.33
N GLY A 39 2.84 6.19 1.57
CA GLY A 39 2.45 7.47 1.01
C GLY A 39 1.24 8.10 1.66
N ILE A 40 1.12 9.41 1.47
CA ILE A 40 -0.02 10.23 1.86
C ILE A 40 -0.67 10.80 0.62
N VAL A 41 -1.97 10.60 0.50
CA VAL A 41 -2.81 11.17 -0.55
C VAL A 41 -3.62 12.32 0.00
N MET A 42 -3.63 13.41 -0.76
CA MET A 42 -4.43 14.59 -0.49
C MET A 42 -5.79 14.43 -1.17
N LEU A 43 -6.79 13.94 -0.44
CA LEU A 43 -8.15 13.83 -0.96
C LEU A 43 -8.80 15.21 -0.88
N SER A 44 -9.33 15.68 -2.01
CA SER A 44 -10.07 16.95 -2.05
C SER A 44 -11.56 16.71 -1.91
N ARG A 45 -12.26 17.65 -1.27
CA ARG A 45 -13.72 17.72 -1.17
C ARG A 45 -14.19 19.16 -1.40
N ASP A 46 -15.48 19.32 -1.69
CA ASP A 46 -16.17 20.61 -1.81
C ASP A 46 -15.39 21.66 -2.63
N HIS A 47 -15.21 21.37 -3.91
CA HIS A 47 -14.52 22.24 -4.88
C HIS A 47 -13.09 22.66 -4.48
N ASP A 48 -12.33 21.78 -3.82
CA ASP A 48 -10.95 22.04 -3.37
C ASP A 48 -10.86 23.10 -2.25
N SER A 49 -11.94 23.39 -1.52
CA SER A 49 -11.91 24.30 -0.35
C SER A 49 -11.12 23.74 0.84
N PHE A 50 -11.11 22.41 0.99
CA PHE A 50 -10.29 21.72 1.99
C PHE A 50 -9.72 20.41 1.49
N VAL A 51 -8.69 19.93 2.18
CA VAL A 51 -8.05 18.65 1.95
C VAL A 51 -8.28 17.70 3.12
N VAL A 52 -8.33 16.40 2.81
CA VAL A 52 -8.33 15.32 3.79
C VAL A 52 -7.09 14.48 3.50
N PRO A 53 -5.97 14.76 4.20
CA PRO A 53 -4.77 13.97 4.06
C PRO A 53 -5.01 12.58 4.67
N GLN A 54 -4.79 11.54 3.87
CA GLN A 54 -4.87 10.16 4.32
C GLN A 54 -3.58 9.45 3.96
N TRP A 55 -2.92 8.84 4.95
CA TRP A 55 -1.73 8.05 4.72
C TRP A 55 -2.07 6.56 4.69
N ALA A 56 -1.24 5.81 3.98
CA ALA A 56 -1.35 4.38 3.83
C ALA A 56 0.04 3.76 3.69
N VAL A 57 0.14 2.53 4.17
CA VAL A 57 1.26 1.64 3.90
C VAL A 57 0.65 0.37 3.30
N THR A 58 1.10 -0.05 2.12
CA THR A 58 0.53 -1.20 1.40
C THR A 58 1.60 -1.96 0.64
N HIS A 59 1.29 -3.17 0.21
CA HIS A 59 2.11 -3.94 -0.74
C HIS A 59 1.45 -4.04 -2.13
N PHE A 60 2.20 -4.50 -3.13
CA PHE A 60 1.72 -4.70 -4.51
C PHE A 60 1.77 -6.14 -5.00
N CYS A 61 2.14 -7.07 -4.13
CA CYS A 61 2.20 -8.50 -4.44
C CYS A 61 0.81 -9.18 -4.46
N GLU A 62 -0.22 -8.53 -5.02
CA GLU A 62 -1.60 -9.06 -5.09
C GLU A 62 -2.29 -8.63 -6.41
N PRO A 63 -3.28 -9.39 -6.94
CA PRO A 63 -3.90 -9.08 -8.23
C PRO A 63 -4.85 -7.87 -8.23
N VAL A 64 -4.97 -7.13 -7.11
CA VAL A 64 -6.00 -6.12 -6.90
C VAL A 64 -5.90 -4.93 -7.86
N GLY A 65 -7.00 -4.61 -8.54
CA GLY A 65 -7.07 -3.56 -9.57
C GLY A 65 -7.04 -2.11 -9.04
N ASN A 66 -7.57 -1.86 -7.83
CA ASN A 66 -7.67 -0.51 -7.23
C ASN A 66 -6.64 -0.29 -6.12
N PHE A 67 -6.09 0.91 -6.01
CA PHE A 67 -5.09 1.26 -5.00
C PHE A 67 -5.74 1.32 -3.61
N PRO A 68 -5.46 0.37 -2.69
CA PRO A 68 -6.08 0.42 -1.39
C PRO A 68 -5.36 1.44 -0.49
N LEU A 69 -6.12 2.36 0.13
CA LEU A 69 -5.65 3.19 1.24
C LEU A 69 -5.72 2.38 2.56
N ASN A 70 -5.05 1.24 2.58
CA ASN A 70 -5.08 0.31 3.70
C ASN A 70 -3.96 0.58 4.71
N TRP A 71 -4.13 0.03 5.93
CA TRP A 71 -3.19 0.04 7.05
C TRP A 71 -2.62 1.41 7.46
N GLY A 72 -3.31 2.48 7.07
CA GLY A 72 -3.07 3.82 7.55
C GLY A 72 -4.34 4.54 7.95
N GLU A 73 -4.20 5.82 8.24
CA GLU A 73 -5.23 6.64 8.87
C GLU A 73 -5.35 8.01 8.20
N ARG A 74 -6.40 8.74 8.55
CA ARG A 74 -6.46 10.17 8.24
C ARG A 74 -5.48 10.90 9.14
N LEU A 75 -4.76 11.88 8.57
CA LEU A 75 -3.97 12.80 9.38
C LEU A 75 -4.91 13.89 9.91
N TYR A 76 -5.17 13.84 11.21
CA TYR A 76 -6.02 14.83 11.88
C TYR A 76 -5.21 16.02 12.39
N ARG A 77 -5.87 17.18 12.47
CA ARG A 77 -5.39 18.33 13.23
C ARG A 77 -5.56 18.03 14.73
N ASP A 78 -4.76 18.66 15.57
CA ASP A 78 -4.86 18.52 17.03
C ASP A 78 -6.11 19.22 17.59
N SER A 79 -6.57 20.27 16.91
CA SER A 79 -7.84 20.95 17.18
C SER A 79 -8.94 20.50 16.22
N PRO A 80 -10.22 20.48 16.62
CA PRO A 80 -11.33 20.27 15.71
C PRO A 80 -11.26 21.25 14.52
N GLY A 81 -11.39 20.74 13.29
CA GLY A 81 -11.36 21.58 12.08
C GLY A 81 -10.92 20.84 10.83
N LEU A 82 -10.92 21.57 9.72
CA LEU A 82 -10.52 21.08 8.39
C LEU A 82 -9.11 21.57 8.01
N TRP A 83 -8.47 20.86 7.09
CA TRP A 83 -7.24 21.35 6.46
C TRP A 83 -7.62 22.30 5.32
N LEU A 84 -7.71 23.59 5.63
CA LEU A 84 -8.07 24.65 4.69
C LEU A 84 -6.83 25.16 3.97
N TRP A 85 -6.90 25.31 2.64
CA TRP A 85 -5.78 25.86 1.87
C TRP A 85 -5.56 27.36 2.08
N ASP A 86 -6.62 28.06 2.48
CA ASP A 86 -6.61 29.51 2.75
C ASP A 86 -6.09 29.84 4.16
N ASP A 87 -5.97 28.83 5.03
CA ASP A 87 -5.28 28.97 6.32
C ASP A 87 -3.76 29.13 6.05
N PRO A 88 -3.17 30.30 6.35
CA PRO A 88 -1.78 30.60 5.99
C PRO A 88 -0.77 29.72 6.74
N ASP A 89 -1.14 29.21 7.92
CA ASP A 89 -0.26 28.38 8.77
C ASP A 89 -0.39 26.90 8.44
N MET A 90 -1.45 26.52 7.72
CA MET A 90 -1.75 25.13 7.38
C MET A 90 -0.58 24.37 6.75
N PRO A 91 0.18 24.92 5.76
CA PRO A 91 1.27 24.18 5.14
C PRO A 91 2.38 23.77 6.12
N GLU A 92 2.84 24.69 6.97
CA GLU A 92 3.91 24.39 7.93
C GLU A 92 3.39 23.49 9.06
N TYR A 93 2.16 23.70 9.52
CA TYR A 93 1.52 22.82 10.48
C TYR A 93 1.35 21.40 9.94
N PHE A 94 0.92 21.25 8.69
CA PHE A 94 0.84 19.96 8.01
C PHE A 94 2.21 19.28 7.94
N ILE A 95 3.26 20.01 7.55
CA ILE A 95 4.62 19.48 7.47
C ILE A 95 5.09 18.99 8.84
N SER A 96 4.86 19.77 9.90
CA SER A 96 5.19 19.36 11.28
C SER A 96 4.46 18.08 11.71
N LYS A 97 3.16 17.96 11.40
CA LYS A 97 2.39 16.73 11.66
C LYS A 97 2.88 15.54 10.84
N LEU A 98 3.22 15.75 9.58
CA LEU A 98 3.81 14.71 8.72
C LEU A 98 5.13 14.21 9.32
N GLU A 99 6.02 15.13 9.70
CA GLU A 99 7.35 14.84 10.24
C GLU A 99 7.31 14.13 11.59
N SER A 100 6.38 14.52 12.47
CA SER A 100 6.27 13.96 13.83
C SER A 100 5.47 12.66 13.91
N VAL A 101 4.47 12.47 13.05
CA VAL A 101 3.54 11.33 13.14
C VAL A 101 3.80 10.28 12.05
N VAL A 102 3.93 10.71 10.79
CA VAL A 102 3.85 9.81 9.64
C VAL A 102 5.22 9.35 9.17
N LEU A 103 6.20 10.26 9.06
CA LEU A 103 7.54 9.91 8.57
C LEU A 103 8.26 8.87 9.43
N PRO A 104 8.16 8.86 10.78
CA PRO A 104 8.76 7.80 11.59
C PRO A 104 8.22 6.42 11.21
N ILE A 105 6.91 6.30 11.01
CA ILE A 105 6.24 5.05 10.58
C ILE A 105 6.71 4.65 9.18
N PHE A 106 6.76 5.60 8.24
CA PHE A 106 7.20 5.29 6.89
C PHE A 106 8.66 4.80 6.86
N ARG A 107 9.53 5.42 7.67
CA ARG A 107 10.95 5.05 7.74
C ARG A 107 11.15 3.70 8.42
N SER A 108 10.31 3.33 9.38
CA SER A 108 10.39 2.01 10.03
C SER A 108 9.92 0.86 9.15
N ILE A 109 9.22 1.11 8.03
CA ILE A 109 8.67 0.06 7.17
C ILE A 109 9.42 0.06 5.83
N GLN A 110 10.35 -0.87 5.65
CA GLN A 110 11.14 -1.00 4.44
C GLN A 110 10.89 -2.32 3.70
N THR A 111 10.48 -3.35 4.42
CA THR A 111 10.29 -4.72 3.93
C THR A 111 8.85 -5.21 4.15
N LEU A 112 8.52 -6.34 3.52
CA LEU A 112 7.25 -7.03 3.78
C LEU A 112 7.15 -7.50 5.24
N ASP A 113 8.27 -7.89 5.86
CA ASP A 113 8.30 -8.27 7.28
C ASP A 113 8.02 -7.08 8.19
N ASP A 114 8.60 -5.90 7.90
CA ASP A 114 8.32 -4.69 8.66
C ASP A 114 6.83 -4.30 8.56
N LEU A 115 6.22 -4.50 7.38
CA LEU A 115 4.80 -4.25 7.17
C LEU A 115 3.95 -5.18 8.04
N VAL A 116 4.27 -6.47 8.06
CA VAL A 116 3.55 -7.45 8.90
C VAL A 116 3.69 -7.09 10.38
N ALA A 117 4.92 -6.84 10.85
CA ALA A 117 5.17 -6.44 12.23
C ALA A 117 4.41 -5.15 12.60
N TYR A 118 4.36 -4.18 11.69
CA TYR A 118 3.58 -2.96 11.90
C TYR A 118 2.07 -3.24 12.00
N VAL A 119 1.51 -4.07 11.12
CA VAL A 119 0.08 -4.39 11.13
C VAL A 119 -0.32 -5.17 12.38
N GLU A 120 0.55 -6.01 12.93
CA GLU A 120 0.31 -6.70 14.21
C GLU A 120 0.15 -5.72 15.38
N THR A 121 0.82 -4.56 15.36
CA THR A 121 0.64 -3.51 16.39
C THR A 121 -0.68 -2.75 16.27
N LYS A 122 -1.35 -2.87 15.12
CA LYS A 122 -2.56 -2.13 14.75
C LYS A 122 -3.64 -3.14 14.36
N PRO A 123 -4.26 -3.87 15.33
CA PRO A 123 -5.39 -4.74 15.04
C PRO A 123 -6.58 -3.88 14.61
N LEU A 124 -6.59 -3.49 13.34
CA LEU A 124 -7.72 -2.87 12.68
C LEU A 124 -8.73 -3.98 12.46
N PRO A 125 -9.93 -3.91 13.07
CA PRO A 125 -10.98 -4.86 12.76
C PRO A 125 -11.16 -4.92 11.25
N TYR A 126 -11.16 -6.12 10.67
CA TYR A 126 -11.37 -6.38 9.23
C TYR A 126 -10.24 -5.98 8.27
N ARG A 127 -9.03 -5.65 8.75
CA ARG A 127 -7.85 -5.44 7.88
C ARG A 127 -6.62 -6.24 8.30
N HIS A 128 -6.77 -7.18 9.22
CA HIS A 128 -5.66 -8.05 9.59
C HIS A 128 -5.42 -9.09 8.50
N PHE A 129 -4.20 -9.21 7.97
CA PHE A 129 -3.87 -10.21 6.94
C PHE A 129 -4.18 -11.64 7.36
N GLU A 130 -4.16 -11.90 8.68
CA GLU A 130 -4.53 -13.23 9.19
C GLU A 130 -5.99 -13.59 8.94
N ILE A 131 -6.88 -12.59 8.89
CA ILE A 131 -8.32 -12.76 8.65
C ILE A 131 -8.66 -12.52 7.16
N ASP A 132 -7.72 -11.99 6.39
CA ASP A 132 -7.88 -11.68 4.98
C ASP A 132 -7.17 -12.75 4.16
N GLU A 133 -7.87 -13.85 3.82
CA GLU A 133 -7.25 -14.99 3.14
C GLU A 133 -6.70 -14.61 1.75
N LEU A 134 -7.39 -13.71 1.05
CA LEU A 134 -6.99 -13.23 -0.28
C LEU A 134 -5.62 -12.55 -0.23
N ARG A 135 -5.48 -11.56 0.65
CA ARG A 135 -4.23 -10.80 0.78
C ARG A 135 -3.16 -11.58 1.52
N GLY A 136 -3.57 -12.33 2.53
CA GLY A 136 -2.70 -13.18 3.32
C GLY A 136 -2.00 -14.22 2.45
N ALA A 137 -2.73 -14.96 1.60
CA ALA A 137 -2.12 -15.98 0.73
C ALA A 137 -0.96 -15.40 -0.10
N CYS A 138 -1.16 -14.22 -0.70
CA CYS A 138 -0.11 -13.59 -1.49
C CYS A 138 1.05 -13.04 -0.65
N LEU A 139 0.76 -12.41 0.50
CA LEU A 139 1.79 -11.84 1.37
C LEU A 139 2.66 -12.92 2.03
N HIS A 140 2.09 -14.02 2.52
CA HIS A 140 2.86 -15.15 3.04
C HIS A 140 3.68 -15.80 1.93
N ALA A 141 3.12 -15.97 0.72
CA ALA A 141 3.87 -16.50 -0.42
C ALA A 141 5.06 -15.60 -0.78
N ALA A 142 4.89 -14.29 -0.81
CA ALA A 142 5.95 -13.31 -1.08
C ALA A 142 7.08 -13.37 -0.04
N ARG A 143 6.73 -13.56 1.23
CA ARG A 143 7.68 -13.72 2.35
C ARG A 143 8.35 -15.10 2.39
N GLY A 144 7.90 -16.05 1.58
CA GLY A 144 8.43 -17.41 1.51
C GLY A 144 7.84 -18.39 2.53
N ASP A 145 6.80 -17.98 3.26
CA ASP A 145 6.00 -18.82 4.15
C ASP A 145 4.95 -19.59 3.34
N LEU A 146 5.42 -20.63 2.65
CA LEU A 146 4.60 -21.40 1.70
C LEU A 146 3.54 -22.25 2.40
N GLU A 147 3.76 -22.63 3.67
CA GLU A 147 2.80 -23.42 4.43
C GLU A 147 1.55 -22.59 4.76
N THR A 148 1.74 -21.41 5.38
CA THR A 148 0.62 -20.52 5.68
C THR A 148 -0.06 -20.01 4.42
N ALA A 149 0.72 -19.72 3.37
CA ALA A 149 0.17 -19.32 2.07
C ALA A 149 -0.77 -20.39 1.48
N ARG A 150 -0.39 -21.68 1.54
CA ARG A 150 -1.25 -22.79 1.10
C ARG A 150 -2.49 -22.94 1.94
N ALA A 151 -2.39 -22.80 3.27
CA ALA A 151 -3.55 -22.90 4.15
C ALA A 151 -4.60 -21.84 3.79
N LYS A 152 -4.19 -20.58 3.63
CA LYS A 152 -5.10 -19.49 3.22
C LYS A 152 -5.65 -19.70 1.80
N LEU A 153 -4.82 -20.21 0.88
CA LEU A 153 -5.27 -20.57 -0.47
C LEU A 153 -6.34 -21.68 -0.45
N ASP A 154 -6.20 -22.66 0.44
CA ASP A 154 -7.19 -23.73 0.62
C ASP A 154 -8.53 -23.17 1.13
N ASP A 155 -8.50 -22.19 2.04
CA ASP A 155 -9.72 -21.50 2.47
C ASP A 155 -10.41 -20.77 1.32
N LEU A 156 -9.66 -20.12 0.43
CA LEU A 156 -10.20 -19.49 -0.78
C LEU A 156 -10.83 -20.52 -1.74
N ARG A 157 -10.13 -21.64 -2.00
CA ARG A 157 -10.61 -22.72 -2.88
C ARG A 157 -11.91 -23.35 -2.41
N ASN A 158 -12.09 -23.42 -1.10
CA ASN A 158 -13.23 -24.08 -0.47
C ASN A 158 -14.32 -23.10 0.00
N GLY A 159 -14.22 -21.82 -0.37
CA GLY A 159 -15.25 -20.83 -0.03
C GLY A 159 -15.34 -20.50 1.47
N ARG A 160 -14.26 -20.74 2.23
CA ARG A 160 -14.20 -20.49 3.69
C ARG A 160 -13.74 -19.07 4.05
N SER A 161 -13.59 -18.21 3.05
CA SER A 161 -13.19 -16.81 3.20
C SER A 161 -14.38 -15.85 3.04
N LEU A 162 -14.34 -14.71 3.74
CA LEU A 162 -15.26 -13.60 3.51
C LEU A 162 -15.18 -13.03 2.08
N TRP A 163 -14.05 -13.24 1.39
CA TRP A 163 -13.88 -12.83 0.00
C TRP A 163 -14.68 -13.67 -1.00
N CYS A 164 -15.14 -14.86 -0.58
CA CYS A 164 -15.93 -15.77 -1.39
C CYS A 164 -17.44 -15.47 -1.37
N ILE A 165 -17.85 -14.37 -0.73
CA ILE A 165 -19.23 -13.89 -0.82
C ILE A 165 -19.55 -13.58 -2.31
N PRO A 166 -20.61 -14.17 -2.89
CA PRO A 166 -20.93 -13.97 -4.29
C PRO A 166 -21.04 -12.49 -4.68
N GLY A 167 -20.44 -12.13 -5.81
CA GLY A 167 -20.39 -10.75 -6.32
C GLY A 167 -19.43 -9.80 -5.59
N PHE A 168 -18.64 -10.27 -4.62
CA PHE A 168 -17.72 -9.42 -3.86
C PHE A 168 -16.33 -9.29 -4.49
N ALA A 169 -15.61 -10.40 -4.67
CA ALA A 169 -14.22 -10.40 -5.17
C ALA A 169 -13.89 -11.65 -6.00
N GLU A 170 -14.86 -12.19 -6.74
CA GLU A 170 -14.72 -13.45 -7.48
C GLU A 170 -13.54 -13.43 -8.46
N ALA A 171 -13.32 -12.29 -9.15
CA ALA A 171 -12.23 -12.14 -10.09
C ALA A 171 -10.85 -12.14 -9.39
N GLU A 172 -10.73 -11.46 -8.25
CA GLU A 172 -9.51 -11.46 -7.46
C GLU A 172 -9.23 -12.82 -6.83
N VAL A 173 -10.27 -13.49 -6.30
CA VAL A 173 -10.15 -14.85 -5.76
C VAL A 173 -9.69 -15.81 -6.85
N ALA A 174 -10.32 -15.79 -8.04
CA ALA A 174 -9.90 -16.60 -9.17
C ALA A 174 -8.46 -16.28 -9.59
N ALA A 175 -8.08 -14.99 -9.65
CA ALA A 175 -6.71 -14.60 -9.98
C ALA A 175 -5.67 -15.15 -8.99
N VAL A 176 -5.98 -15.21 -7.69
CA VAL A 176 -5.09 -15.81 -6.68
C VAL A 176 -5.09 -17.33 -6.79
N VAL A 177 -6.26 -17.96 -6.83
CA VAL A 177 -6.41 -19.43 -6.88
C VAL A 177 -5.78 -20.01 -8.13
N ASP A 178 -6.08 -19.46 -9.30
CA ASP A 178 -5.61 -19.96 -10.59
C ASP A 178 -4.18 -19.49 -10.90
N GLY A 179 -3.84 -18.25 -10.50
CA GLY A 179 -2.55 -17.66 -10.80
C GLY A 179 -1.42 -18.12 -9.88
N LEU A 180 -1.69 -18.23 -8.57
CA LEU A 180 -0.68 -18.59 -7.57
C LEU A 180 -0.77 -20.06 -7.14
N GLY A 181 -1.97 -20.64 -7.19
CA GLY A 181 -2.22 -21.97 -6.64
C GLY A 181 -1.37 -23.10 -7.22
N PRO A 182 -1.24 -23.25 -8.55
CA PRO A 182 -0.41 -24.31 -9.13
C PRO A 182 1.06 -24.26 -8.71
N ALA A 183 1.60 -23.05 -8.50
CA ALA A 183 2.98 -22.85 -8.06
C ALA A 183 3.12 -23.16 -6.55
N LEU A 184 2.16 -22.72 -5.73
CA LEU A 184 2.11 -23.07 -4.31
C LEU A 184 1.99 -24.58 -4.08
N ASP A 185 1.11 -25.26 -4.80
CA ASP A 185 0.91 -26.72 -4.68
C ASP A 185 2.21 -27.50 -4.92
N LYS A 186 3.03 -27.04 -5.88
CA LYS A 186 4.33 -27.64 -6.22
C LYS A 186 5.48 -27.14 -5.33
N GLY A 187 5.27 -26.09 -4.55
CA GLY A 187 6.35 -25.39 -3.83
C GLY A 187 7.36 -24.72 -4.77
N ASP A 188 6.93 -24.37 -5.98
CA ASP A 188 7.78 -23.77 -7.00
C ASP A 188 8.02 -22.29 -6.69
N ARG A 189 9.07 -22.03 -5.90
CA ARG A 189 9.48 -20.68 -5.46
C ARG A 189 9.72 -19.73 -6.64
N LEU A 190 10.26 -20.23 -7.75
CA LEU A 190 10.54 -19.41 -8.93
C LEU A 190 9.24 -19.02 -9.65
N ALA A 191 8.31 -19.96 -9.81
CA ALA A 191 7.00 -19.66 -10.38
C ALA A 191 6.18 -18.72 -9.49
N ILE A 192 6.24 -18.88 -8.17
CA ILE A 192 5.64 -17.95 -7.20
C ILE A 192 6.21 -16.55 -7.39
N ALA A 193 7.53 -16.38 -7.34
CA ALA A 193 8.19 -15.09 -7.50
C ALA A 193 7.80 -14.40 -8.81
N ARG A 194 7.79 -15.15 -9.92
CA ARG A 194 7.38 -14.63 -11.23
C ARG A 194 5.93 -14.13 -11.22
N GLN A 195 5.01 -14.87 -10.61
CA GLN A 195 3.61 -14.45 -10.54
C GLN A 195 3.44 -13.16 -9.71
N LEU A 196 4.14 -13.07 -8.58
CA LEU A 196 4.10 -11.87 -7.73
C LEU A 196 4.69 -10.64 -8.45
N ALA A 197 5.81 -10.82 -9.15
CA ALA A 197 6.43 -9.77 -9.96
C ALA A 197 5.51 -9.29 -11.08
N ASN A 198 4.82 -10.21 -11.78
CA ASN A 198 3.83 -9.88 -12.79
C ASN A 198 2.70 -8.99 -12.22
N TRP A 199 2.25 -9.27 -11.00
CA TRP A 199 1.24 -8.44 -10.33
C TRP A 199 1.77 -7.05 -9.96
N GLU A 200 2.99 -6.96 -9.43
CA GLU A 200 3.63 -5.66 -9.15
C GLU A 200 3.80 -4.82 -10.42
N GLU A 201 4.26 -5.42 -11.50
CA GLU A 201 4.40 -4.79 -12.82
C GLU A 201 3.06 -4.28 -13.35
N ALA A 202 2.04 -5.16 -13.36
CA ALA A 202 0.70 -4.81 -13.82
C ALA A 202 0.10 -3.68 -12.97
N ARG A 203 0.41 -3.65 -11.68
CA ARG A 203 0.00 -2.58 -10.76
C ARG A 203 0.70 -1.27 -11.08
N MET A 204 2.02 -1.28 -11.23
CA MET A 204 2.80 -0.09 -11.59
C MET A 204 2.36 0.51 -12.92
N ALA A 205 1.99 -0.31 -13.90
CA ALA A 205 1.48 0.13 -15.20
C ALA A 205 0.13 0.88 -15.11
N LYS A 206 -0.70 0.59 -14.09
CA LYS A 206 -2.00 1.24 -13.88
C LYS A 206 -1.90 2.54 -13.07
N LEU A 207 -0.80 2.76 -12.35
CA LEU A 207 -0.60 3.95 -11.54
C LEU A 207 -0.14 5.15 -12.38
N PRO A 208 -0.30 6.39 -11.87
CA PRO A 208 0.24 7.56 -12.54
C PRO A 208 1.73 7.38 -12.87
N LYS A 209 2.17 7.83 -14.06
CA LYS A 209 3.54 7.62 -14.58
C LYS A 209 4.68 8.00 -13.63
N GLY A 210 4.42 8.86 -12.63
CA GLY A 210 5.42 9.20 -11.62
C GLY A 210 5.79 8.05 -10.68
N PHE A 211 4.89 7.07 -10.44
CA PHE A 211 5.16 5.92 -9.58
C PHE A 211 6.23 5.01 -10.18
N ALA A 212 6.14 4.70 -11.47
CA ALA A 212 7.12 3.89 -12.19
C ALA A 212 8.55 4.48 -12.16
N ARG A 213 8.70 5.82 -11.99
CA ARG A 213 10.02 6.47 -11.93
C ARG A 213 10.73 6.29 -10.59
N ILE A 214 9.99 5.95 -9.54
CA ILE A 214 10.51 5.76 -8.20
C ILE A 214 10.36 4.30 -7.73
N TRP A 215 9.88 3.44 -8.63
CA TRP A 215 9.76 2.01 -8.40
C TRP A 215 11.07 1.33 -8.80
N GLU A 216 11.60 0.56 -7.87
CA GLU A 216 12.81 -0.24 -8.00
C GLU A 216 12.42 -1.70 -7.77
N PRO A 217 12.21 -2.51 -8.83
CA PRO A 217 11.92 -3.92 -8.66
C PRO A 217 13.10 -4.61 -7.97
N THR A 218 12.80 -5.43 -6.97
CA THR A 218 13.78 -6.24 -6.23
C THR A 218 13.32 -7.68 -6.14
N PRO A 219 14.23 -8.65 -5.93
CA PRO A 219 13.83 -10.04 -5.65
C PRO A 219 12.94 -10.12 -4.42
N PHE A 220 11.89 -10.94 -4.49
CA PHE A 220 11.05 -11.25 -3.34
C PHE A 220 11.81 -12.13 -2.32
N PRO A 221 11.47 -12.04 -1.02
CA PRO A 221 12.04 -12.94 0.00
C PRO A 221 11.90 -14.43 -0.32
N VAL A 222 10.82 -14.85 -0.99
CA VAL A 222 10.63 -16.24 -1.44
C VAL A 222 11.77 -16.78 -2.32
N GLU A 223 12.48 -15.90 -3.03
CA GLU A 223 13.61 -16.22 -3.89
C GLU A 223 14.92 -16.45 -3.12
N GLN A 224 15.02 -16.02 -1.86
CA GLN A 224 16.26 -16.09 -1.09
C GLN A 224 16.56 -17.49 -0.54
N ALA A 225 15.59 -18.40 -0.55
CA ALA A 225 15.72 -19.79 -0.12
C ALA A 225 15.88 -20.77 -1.30
N LEU A 226 16.39 -20.27 -2.43
CA LEU A 226 16.76 -21.06 -3.61
C LEU A 226 18.14 -21.71 -3.47
#